data_AF-A0A7K0QTL4-F1
#
_entry.id   AF-A0A7K0QTL4-F1
#
_cell.length_a   1.000
_cell.length_b   1.000
_cell.length_c   1.000
_cell.angle_alpha   90.00
_cell.angle_beta   90.00
_cell.angle_gamma   90.00
#
_symmetry.space_group_name_H-M   'P 1'
#
loop_
_entity.id
_entity.type
_entity.pdbx_description
1 polymer ?
#
loop_
_entity_poly.entity_id
_entity_poly.type
_entity_poly.pdbx_seq_one_letter_code
_entity_poly.pdbx_strand_id
1 'polypeptide(L)'
;MPDPFMGQFRATQGGQGTVCRVSNDRNRRLDIQGLRAIAVGVVVAFHAGLPIPGGFVGVDVFFVISGFVITAMLHREWNSSGHIRLGAFYLRRFKRLSPALATMVTLTVLAALVILPPFGSQQNAAATGLGAMAMVANFVIYATTGGYFDVAADLNPLLHTWSLSVEEQFYLVFPALLLIGWLLARKVRVLRRLPIIIVVLFGAASLAAMLLEASGTPISWLPSWMMGFYGPLGR
;
A
#
# COMPACT_ATOMS: atom_id res chain seq x y z
N MET A 1 35.41 -53.58 -39.71
CA MET A 1 36.77 -53.91 -39.21
C MET A 1 37.72 -53.96 -40.40
N PRO A 2 38.94 -53.37 -40.40
CA PRO A 2 39.47 -52.23 -39.63
C PRO A 2 40.16 -51.13 -40.52
N ASP A 3 40.44 -49.98 -39.87
CA ASP A 3 41.33 -48.82 -40.19
C ASP A 3 42.83 -49.21 -40.35
N PRO A 4 43.84 -48.37 -40.76
CA PRO A 4 44.18 -47.04 -40.18
C PRO A 4 45.05 -46.01 -40.99
N PHE A 5 45.27 -44.81 -40.39
CA PHE A 5 46.27 -43.73 -40.66
C PHE A 5 45.97 -42.71 -41.79
N MET A 6 46.21 -41.41 -41.68
CA MET A 6 46.41 -40.43 -40.60
C MET A 6 46.56 -39.08 -41.34
N GLY A 7 45.92 -37.99 -40.90
CA GLY A 7 46.08 -36.68 -41.53
C GLY A 7 45.39 -35.60 -40.71
N GLN A 8 46.09 -35.15 -39.67
CA GLN A 8 45.67 -34.19 -38.65
C GLN A 8 45.15 -32.87 -39.22
N PHE A 9 43.98 -32.42 -38.76
CA PHE A 9 43.70 -31.00 -38.55
C PHE A 9 43.07 -30.82 -37.17
N ARG A 10 43.93 -30.51 -36.19
CA ARG A 10 43.55 -29.92 -34.90
C ARG A 10 43.22 -28.45 -35.17
N ALA A 11 41.95 -28.10 -35.20
CA ALA A 11 41.51 -26.73 -34.94
C ALA A 11 41.12 -26.63 -33.46
N THR A 12 41.91 -25.84 -32.76
CA THR A 12 41.87 -25.48 -31.35
C THR A 12 40.46 -25.09 -30.86
N GLN A 13 40.01 -25.75 -29.80
CA GLN A 13 39.03 -25.20 -28.87
C GLN A 13 39.61 -23.93 -28.23
N GLY A 14 38.86 -22.83 -28.22
CA GLY A 14 39.30 -21.60 -27.57
C GLY A 14 38.47 -20.40 -27.97
N GLY A 15 37.20 -20.37 -27.58
CA GLY A 15 36.32 -19.26 -27.86
C GLY A 15 35.07 -19.35 -26.99
N GLN A 16 35.26 -19.23 -25.67
CA GLN A 16 34.16 -18.89 -24.77
C GLN A 16 33.61 -17.53 -25.21
N GLY A 17 32.67 -17.55 -26.14
CA GLY A 17 31.77 -16.43 -26.35
C GLY A 17 31.04 -16.22 -25.05
N THR A 18 31.48 -15.21 -24.29
CA THR A 18 30.77 -14.70 -23.14
C THR A 18 29.40 -14.25 -23.64
N VAL A 19 28.44 -15.15 -23.62
CA VAL A 19 27.04 -14.77 -23.65
C VAL A 19 26.90 -13.87 -22.44
N CYS A 20 26.82 -12.55 -22.67
CA CYS A 20 26.23 -11.65 -21.71
C CYS A 20 24.86 -12.24 -21.41
N ARG A 21 24.77 -13.04 -20.34
CA ARG A 21 23.53 -13.21 -19.61
C ARG A 21 23.21 -11.80 -19.14
N VAL A 22 22.48 -11.06 -19.95
CA VAL A 22 21.56 -10.05 -19.42
C VAL A 22 20.81 -10.83 -18.35
N SER A 23 21.15 -10.54 -17.10
CA SER A 23 20.42 -11.11 -15.98
C SER A 23 18.96 -10.89 -16.32
N ASN A 24 18.19 -11.98 -16.32
CA ASN A 24 16.74 -11.85 -16.30
C ASN A 24 16.41 -11.25 -14.95
N ASP A 25 16.62 -9.93 -14.83
CA ASP A 25 16.19 -9.12 -13.73
C ASP A 25 14.70 -9.36 -13.68
N ARG A 26 14.29 -10.23 -12.75
CA ARG A 26 12.89 -10.51 -12.45
C ARG A 26 12.19 -9.18 -12.43
N ASN A 27 11.45 -8.90 -13.50
CA ASN A 27 10.99 -7.58 -13.92
C ASN A 27 10.27 -6.86 -12.79
N ARG A 28 11.05 -6.27 -11.88
CA ARG A 28 10.55 -5.43 -10.80
C ARG A 28 10.16 -4.18 -11.53
N ARG A 29 8.87 -3.90 -11.56
CA ARG A 29 8.32 -2.65 -12.10
C ARG A 29 8.83 -1.49 -11.26
N LEU A 30 10.03 -1.03 -11.59
CA LEU A 30 10.75 0.05 -10.93
C LEU A 30 10.05 1.39 -11.20
N ASP A 31 9.45 1.52 -12.37
CA ASP A 31 8.51 2.58 -12.75
C ASP A 31 7.41 2.76 -11.69
N ILE A 32 6.70 1.69 -11.34
CA ILE A 32 5.59 1.76 -10.37
C ILE A 32 6.11 2.02 -8.95
N GLN A 33 7.24 1.44 -8.60
CA GLN A 33 7.87 1.71 -7.30
C GLN A 33 8.34 3.16 -7.19
N GLY A 34 8.86 3.73 -8.28
CA GLY A 34 9.23 5.15 -8.38
C GLY A 34 8.02 6.06 -8.21
N LEU A 35 6.89 5.75 -8.85
CA LEU A 35 5.64 6.50 -8.66
C LEU A 35 5.15 6.46 -7.21
N ARG A 36 5.23 5.32 -6.53
CA ARG A 36 4.91 5.23 -5.08
C ARG A 36 5.87 6.07 -4.24
N ALA A 37 7.17 6.06 -4.57
CA ALA A 37 8.17 6.85 -3.88
C ALA A 37 7.91 8.36 -4.04
N ILE A 38 7.55 8.82 -5.25
CA ILE A 38 7.17 10.21 -5.51
C ILE A 38 5.93 10.58 -4.70
N ALA A 39 4.89 9.73 -4.72
CA ALA A 39 3.66 9.97 -3.97
C ALA A 39 3.91 10.14 -2.46
N VAL A 40 4.72 9.27 -1.85
CA VAL A 40 5.15 9.40 -0.45
C VAL A 40 6.05 10.62 -0.23
N GLY A 41 6.95 10.92 -1.18
CA GLY A 41 7.84 12.08 -1.10
C GLY A 41 7.09 13.41 -1.02
N VAL A 42 6.00 13.56 -1.78
CA VAL A 42 5.11 14.73 -1.72
C VAL A 42 4.45 14.86 -0.34
N VAL A 43 4.01 13.74 0.25
CA VAL A 43 3.41 13.72 1.60
C VAL A 43 4.44 14.11 2.66
N VAL A 44 5.65 13.57 2.58
CA VAL A 44 6.75 13.90 3.50
C VAL A 44 7.12 15.37 3.39
N ALA A 45 7.25 15.89 2.16
CA ALA A 45 7.56 17.29 1.90
C ALA A 45 6.49 18.23 2.49
N PHE A 46 5.21 17.87 2.36
CA PHE A 46 4.10 18.60 2.97
C PHE A 46 4.20 18.65 4.51
N HIS A 47 4.44 17.51 5.18
CA HIS A 47 4.59 17.48 6.64
C HIS A 47 5.91 18.09 7.13
N ALA A 48 6.91 18.24 6.26
CA ALA A 48 8.15 18.96 6.55
C ALA A 48 7.99 20.49 6.51
N GLY A 49 6.78 21.01 6.25
CA GLY A 49 6.49 22.44 6.19
C GLY A 49 6.82 23.10 4.85
N LEU A 50 7.07 22.32 3.79
CA LEU A 50 7.24 22.88 2.46
C LEU A 50 5.88 23.36 1.91
N PRO A 51 5.83 24.48 1.18
CA PRO A 51 4.59 25.07 0.67
C PRO A 51 4.08 24.29 -0.54
N ILE A 52 3.56 23.08 -0.30
CA ILE A 52 2.97 22.19 -1.29
C ILE A 52 1.48 22.07 -0.99
N PRO A 53 0.64 22.98 -1.54
CA PRO A 53 -0.80 22.91 -1.34
C PRO A 53 -1.32 21.55 -1.81
N GLY A 54 -2.08 20.87 -0.97
CA GLY A 54 -2.65 19.57 -1.34
C GLY A 54 -1.69 18.38 -1.25
N GLY A 55 -0.54 18.48 -0.57
CA GLY A 55 0.42 17.38 -0.52
C GLY A 55 -0.12 16.06 0.08
N PHE A 56 -1.19 16.11 0.87
CA PHE A 56 -1.92 14.93 1.34
C PHE A 56 -2.49 14.06 0.20
N VAL A 57 -2.74 14.62 -1.00
CA VAL A 57 -3.20 13.87 -2.19
C VAL A 57 -2.21 12.77 -2.59
N GLY A 58 -0.93 12.90 -2.21
CA GLY A 58 0.05 11.83 -2.40
C GLY A 58 -0.37 10.52 -1.73
N VAL A 59 -1.12 10.56 -0.61
CA VAL A 59 -1.66 9.36 0.03
C VAL A 59 -2.71 8.67 -0.85
N ASP A 60 -3.61 9.44 -1.46
CA ASP A 60 -4.65 8.92 -2.35
C ASP A 60 -4.02 8.25 -3.59
N VAL A 61 -3.04 8.91 -4.21
CA VAL A 61 -2.28 8.37 -5.34
C VAL A 61 -1.54 7.09 -4.95
N PHE A 62 -0.91 7.07 -3.77
CA PHE A 62 -0.22 5.89 -3.26
C PHE A 62 -1.17 4.69 -3.10
N PHE A 63 -2.37 4.89 -2.55
CA PHE A 63 -3.36 3.82 -2.41
C PHE A 63 -3.88 3.32 -3.76
N VAL A 64 -4.14 4.21 -4.71
CA VAL A 64 -4.55 3.82 -6.07
C VAL A 64 -3.49 2.93 -6.73
N ILE A 65 -2.22 3.33 -6.66
CA ILE A 65 -1.12 2.52 -7.21
C ILE A 65 -1.00 1.18 -6.48
N SER A 66 -1.13 1.18 -5.15
CA SER A 66 -1.11 -0.03 -4.32
C SER A 66 -2.22 -1.01 -4.71
N GLY A 67 -3.42 -0.52 -5.00
CA GLY A 67 -4.56 -1.28 -5.53
C GLY A 67 -4.29 -1.87 -6.92
N PHE A 68 -3.73 -1.08 -7.84
CA PHE A 68 -3.34 -1.55 -9.16
C PHE A 68 -2.32 -2.69 -9.10
N VAL A 69 -1.25 -2.51 -8.30
CA VAL A 69 -0.17 -3.50 -8.17
C VAL A 69 -0.68 -4.82 -7.63
N ILE A 70 -1.47 -4.79 -6.55
CA ILE A 70 -1.98 -6.03 -5.95
C ILE A 70 -2.95 -6.74 -6.89
N THR A 71 -3.85 -5.99 -7.54
CA THR A 71 -4.79 -6.56 -8.53
C THR A 71 -4.04 -7.22 -9.68
N ALA A 72 -3.05 -6.53 -10.26
CA ALA A 72 -2.27 -7.04 -11.38
C ALA A 72 -1.46 -8.30 -11.00
N MET A 73 -0.94 -8.35 -9.77
CA MET A 73 -0.26 -9.53 -9.24
C MET A 73 -1.22 -10.72 -9.09
N LEU A 74 -2.34 -10.51 -8.40
CA LEU A 74 -3.34 -11.55 -8.14
C LEU A 74 -3.96 -12.08 -9.43
N HIS A 75 -4.27 -11.18 -10.37
CA HIS A 75 -4.85 -11.55 -11.67
C HIS A 75 -3.88 -12.41 -12.48
N ARG A 76 -2.58 -12.09 -12.44
CA ARG A 76 -1.54 -12.90 -13.10
C ARG A 76 -1.43 -14.29 -12.48
N GLU A 77 -1.39 -14.38 -11.15
CA GLU A 77 -1.31 -15.66 -10.43
C GLU A 77 -2.56 -16.53 -10.68
N TRP A 78 -3.73 -15.90 -10.66
CA TRP A 78 -5.01 -16.52 -10.97
C TRP A 78 -5.06 -17.08 -12.39
N ASN A 79 -4.61 -16.30 -13.39
CA ASN A 79 -4.61 -16.76 -14.77
C ASN A 79 -3.58 -17.87 -15.02
N SER A 80 -2.45 -17.87 -14.30
CA SER A 80 -1.42 -18.91 -14.48
C SER A 80 -1.75 -20.23 -13.78
N SER A 81 -2.42 -20.19 -12.63
CA SER A 81 -2.54 -21.36 -11.74
C SER A 81 -3.96 -21.67 -11.27
N GLY A 82 -4.91 -20.76 -11.49
CA GLY A 82 -6.30 -20.91 -11.06
C GLY A 82 -6.51 -20.82 -9.54
N HIS A 83 -5.45 -20.60 -8.77
CA HIS A 83 -5.48 -20.46 -7.32
C HIS A 83 -4.56 -19.31 -6.87
N ILE A 84 -4.79 -18.77 -5.68
CA ILE A 84 -3.98 -17.67 -5.11
C ILE A 84 -3.39 -18.12 -3.78
N ARG A 85 -2.07 -18.03 -3.65
CA ARG A 85 -1.34 -18.37 -2.42
C ARG A 85 -1.21 -17.17 -1.50
N LEU A 86 -2.34 -16.74 -0.92
CA LEU A 86 -2.41 -15.57 -0.03
C LEU A 86 -1.42 -15.65 1.14
N GLY A 87 -1.27 -16.81 1.81
CA GLY A 87 -0.32 -16.96 2.92
C GLY A 87 1.14 -16.68 2.52
N ALA A 88 1.55 -17.09 1.32
CA ALA A 88 2.89 -16.82 0.82
C ALA A 88 3.08 -15.33 0.48
N PHE A 89 2.01 -14.66 0.02
CA PHE A 89 2.01 -13.22 -0.19
C PHE A 89 2.21 -12.45 1.13
N TYR A 90 1.40 -12.74 2.14
CA TYR A 90 1.51 -12.07 3.45
C TYR A 90 2.84 -12.34 4.13
N LEU A 91 3.35 -13.58 4.09
CA LEU A 91 4.63 -13.90 4.72
C LEU A 91 5.80 -13.10 4.12
N ARG A 92 5.83 -12.96 2.78
CA ARG A 92 6.86 -12.14 2.10
C ARG A 92 6.74 -10.66 2.46
N ARG A 93 5.52 -10.19 2.68
CA ARG A 93 5.25 -8.79 3.02
C ARG A 93 5.64 -8.51 4.46
N PHE A 94 5.19 -9.34 5.40
CA PHE A 94 5.56 -9.26 6.82
C PHE A 94 7.08 -9.28 7.03
N LYS A 95 7.78 -10.26 6.44
CA LYS A 95 9.26 -10.33 6.53
C LYS A 95 9.99 -9.11 5.97
N ARG A 96 9.35 -8.36 5.05
CA ARG A 96 9.92 -7.16 4.45
C ARG A 96 9.63 -5.89 5.26
N LEU A 97 8.44 -5.77 5.84
CA LEU A 97 7.97 -4.54 6.48
C LEU A 97 8.22 -4.51 7.99
N SER A 98 7.98 -5.63 8.68
CA SER A 98 8.01 -5.69 10.15
C SER A 98 9.35 -5.28 10.75
N PRO A 99 10.53 -5.64 10.21
CA PRO A 99 11.80 -5.24 10.81
C PRO A 99 12.02 -3.72 10.77
N ALA A 100 11.71 -3.09 9.64
CA ALA A 100 11.86 -1.65 9.47
C ALA A 100 10.87 -0.88 10.34
N LEU A 101 9.61 -1.34 10.38
CA LEU A 101 8.58 -0.75 11.24
C LEU A 101 8.93 -0.88 12.72
N ALA A 102 9.31 -2.08 13.18
CA ALA A 102 9.69 -2.31 14.56
C ALA A 102 10.85 -1.43 15.00
N THR A 103 11.87 -1.29 14.14
CA THR A 103 13.03 -0.43 14.41
C THR A 103 12.61 1.03 14.52
N MET A 104 11.87 1.53 13.52
CA MET A 104 11.41 2.92 13.49
C MET A 104 10.50 3.25 14.68
N VAL A 105 9.51 2.40 14.98
CA VAL A 105 8.59 2.58 16.11
C VAL A 105 9.37 2.57 17.43
N THR A 106 10.26 1.61 17.63
CA THR A 106 11.06 1.51 18.86
C THR A 106 11.88 2.78 19.08
N LEU A 107 12.65 3.20 18.08
CA LEU A 107 13.49 4.39 18.20
C LEU A 107 12.66 5.66 18.41
N THR A 108 11.53 5.79 17.73
CA THR A 108 10.64 6.95 17.85
C THR A 108 9.97 7.02 19.22
N VAL A 109 9.52 5.87 19.76
CA VAL A 109 8.96 5.81 21.12
C VAL A 109 10.03 6.12 22.16
N LEU A 110 11.24 5.58 22.04
CA LEU A 110 12.34 5.91 22.95
C LEU A 110 12.69 7.40 22.93
N ALA A 111 12.72 8.02 21.74
CA ALA A 111 12.92 9.46 21.62
C ALA A 111 11.75 10.25 22.25
N ALA A 112 10.51 9.79 22.04
CA ALA A 112 9.32 10.39 22.65
C ALA A 112 9.36 10.38 24.18
N LEU A 113 9.92 9.34 24.82
CA LEU A 113 10.07 9.28 26.29
C LEU A 113 10.97 10.40 26.85
N VAL A 114 11.88 10.94 26.05
CA VAL A 114 12.84 11.97 26.47
C VAL A 114 12.40 13.37 26.04
N ILE A 115 11.78 13.48 24.86
CA ILE A 115 11.47 14.76 24.22
C ILE A 115 10.06 15.26 24.55
N LEU A 116 9.07 14.36 24.65
CA LEU A 116 7.66 14.75 24.78
C LEU A 116 7.22 14.82 26.24
N PRO A 117 6.24 15.68 26.57
CA PRO A 117 5.62 15.72 27.89
C PRO A 117 5.00 14.36 28.28
N PRO A 118 5.15 13.93 29.55
CA PRO A 118 4.71 12.61 30.00
C PRO A 118 3.20 12.39 29.99
N PHE A 119 2.41 13.47 29.97
CA PHE A 119 0.96 13.43 29.93
C PHE A 119 0.47 13.85 28.53
N GLY A 120 -0.39 13.03 27.92
CA GLY A 120 -0.90 13.25 26.58
C GLY A 120 0.02 12.72 25.49
N SER A 121 0.85 13.59 24.88
CA SER A 121 1.60 13.28 23.65
C SER A 121 2.52 12.05 23.75
N GLN A 122 3.25 11.87 24.85
CA GLN A 122 4.08 10.67 25.06
C GLN A 122 3.25 9.38 25.14
N GLN A 123 2.10 9.42 25.82
CA GLN A 123 1.18 8.27 25.94
C GLN A 123 0.53 7.94 24.58
N ASN A 124 0.14 8.97 23.83
CA ASN A 124 -0.40 8.83 22.49
C ASN A 124 0.62 8.21 21.53
N ALA A 125 1.88 8.64 21.60
CA ALA A 125 2.97 8.05 20.81
C ALA A 125 3.17 6.55 21.16
N ALA A 126 3.19 6.20 22.44
CA ALA A 126 3.31 4.80 22.87
C ALA A 126 2.12 3.94 22.41
N ALA A 127 0.89 4.43 22.60
CA ALA A 127 -0.32 3.75 22.14
C ALA A 127 -0.32 3.57 20.62
N THR A 128 0.07 4.62 19.87
CA THR A 128 0.18 4.57 18.42
C THR A 128 1.26 3.61 17.95
N GLY A 129 2.39 3.52 18.66
CA GLY A 129 3.44 2.54 18.38
C GLY A 129 2.95 1.10 18.50
N LEU A 130 2.18 0.79 19.56
CA LEU A 130 1.52 -0.51 19.70
C LEU A 130 0.49 -0.75 18.58
N GLY A 131 -0.32 0.27 18.28
CA GLY A 131 -1.28 0.23 17.17
C GLY A 131 -0.62 -0.01 15.82
N ALA A 132 0.52 0.62 15.56
CA ALA A 132 1.30 0.46 14.33
C ALA A 132 1.83 -0.97 14.19
N MET A 133 2.38 -1.55 15.26
CA MET A 133 2.84 -2.93 15.26
C MET A 133 1.69 -3.94 15.05
N ALA A 134 0.50 -3.61 15.55
CA ALA A 134 -0.72 -4.38 15.34
C ALA A 134 -1.45 -4.05 14.01
N MET A 135 -0.92 -3.14 13.18
CA MET A 135 -1.52 -2.67 11.91
C MET A 135 -2.92 -2.06 12.07
N VAL A 136 -3.15 -1.36 13.18
CA VAL A 136 -4.41 -0.68 13.54
C VAL A 136 -4.19 0.77 14.01
N ALA A 137 -3.05 1.38 13.67
CA ALA A 137 -2.71 2.73 14.14
C ALA A 137 -3.80 3.77 13.83
N ASN A 138 -4.47 3.66 12.67
CA ASN A 138 -5.57 4.55 12.29
C ASN A 138 -6.72 4.58 13.33
N PHE A 139 -7.07 3.44 13.92
CA PHE A 139 -8.11 3.38 14.95
C PHE A 139 -7.61 3.91 16.30
N VAL A 140 -6.35 3.62 16.64
CA VAL A 140 -5.75 4.10 17.88
C VAL A 140 -5.61 5.62 17.87
N ILE A 141 -5.12 6.20 16.78
CA ILE A 141 -4.98 7.64 16.64
C ILE A 141 -6.37 8.29 16.70
N TYR A 142 -7.37 7.75 15.99
CA TYR A 142 -8.74 8.24 16.09
C TYR A 142 -9.28 8.27 17.53
N ALA A 143 -9.04 7.21 18.28
CA ALA A 143 -9.50 7.10 19.67
C ALA A 143 -8.73 8.00 20.65
N THR A 144 -7.50 8.40 20.33
CA THR A 144 -6.61 9.13 21.26
C THR A 144 -6.43 10.60 20.92
N THR A 145 -6.53 10.98 19.65
CA THR A 145 -6.28 12.34 19.16
C THR A 145 -7.38 12.90 18.26
N GLY A 146 -8.37 12.11 17.87
CA GLY A 146 -9.44 12.55 16.97
C GLY A 146 -9.11 12.34 15.48
N GLY A 147 -9.64 13.20 14.62
CA GLY A 147 -9.45 13.13 13.17
C GLY A 147 -8.02 13.44 12.72
N TYR A 148 -7.68 13.05 11.48
CA TYR A 148 -6.36 13.29 10.92
C TYR A 148 -5.93 14.77 10.88
N PHE A 149 -6.87 15.69 10.72
CA PHE A 149 -6.60 17.14 10.64
C PHE A 149 -6.67 17.85 12.00
N ASP A 150 -6.85 17.12 13.11
CA ASP A 150 -6.88 17.71 14.44
C ASP A 150 -5.47 18.05 14.92
N VAL A 151 -5.32 19.20 15.61
CA VAL A 151 -4.04 19.66 16.17
C VAL A 151 -3.40 18.60 17.09
N ALA A 152 -4.21 17.83 17.82
CA ALA A 152 -3.71 16.75 18.68
C ALA A 152 -3.07 15.59 17.89
N ALA A 153 -3.52 15.34 16.66
CA ALA A 153 -2.97 14.30 15.79
C ALA A 153 -1.60 14.73 15.23
N ASP A 154 -1.43 16.01 14.88
CA ASP A 154 -0.16 16.57 14.39
C ASP A 154 0.98 16.48 15.40
N LEU A 155 0.67 16.49 16.70
CA LEU A 155 1.65 16.32 17.77
C LEU A 155 2.14 14.87 17.94
N ASN A 156 1.53 13.91 17.24
CA ASN A 156 1.89 12.50 17.34
C ASN A 156 3.04 12.17 16.37
N PRO A 157 4.25 11.83 16.86
CA PRO A 157 5.40 11.58 16.00
C PRO A 157 5.23 10.32 15.12
N LEU A 158 4.28 9.45 15.45
CA LEU A 158 3.96 8.24 14.70
C LEU A 158 2.69 8.38 13.85
N LEU A 159 2.17 9.60 13.66
CA LEU A 159 0.95 9.86 12.87
C LEU A 159 0.98 9.09 11.53
N HIS A 160 2.05 9.24 10.75
CA HIS A 160 2.23 8.63 9.43
C HIS A 160 1.98 7.10 9.35
N THR A 161 2.08 6.36 10.46
CA THR A 161 1.84 4.91 10.53
C THR A 161 0.38 4.50 10.27
N TRP A 162 -0.55 5.45 10.35
CA TRP A 162 -1.96 5.23 10.01
C TRP A 162 -2.11 4.69 8.58
N SER A 163 -1.38 5.28 7.63
CA SER A 163 -1.50 4.97 6.20
C SER A 163 -1.00 3.56 5.90
N LEU A 164 0.10 3.15 6.54
CA LEU A 164 0.62 1.78 6.45
C LEU A 164 -0.36 0.76 7.04
N SER A 165 -0.97 1.07 8.19
CA SER A 165 -1.98 0.20 8.81
C SER A 165 -3.18 -0.01 7.87
N VAL A 166 -3.67 1.06 7.26
CA VAL A 166 -4.74 1.00 6.26
C VAL A 166 -4.31 0.24 5.00
N GLU A 167 -3.06 0.39 4.54
CA GLU A 167 -2.52 -0.38 3.41
C GLU A 167 -2.52 -1.89 3.70
N GLU A 168 -2.11 -2.31 4.91
CA GLU A 168 -2.16 -3.71 5.31
C GLU A 168 -3.60 -4.24 5.46
N GLN A 169 -4.51 -3.45 6.03
CA GLN A 169 -5.93 -3.81 6.13
C GLN A 169 -6.55 -3.99 4.73
N PHE A 170 -6.26 -3.06 3.81
CA PHE A 170 -6.65 -3.16 2.42
C PHE A 170 -6.10 -4.44 1.79
N TYR A 171 -4.82 -4.74 2.02
CA TYR A 171 -4.21 -5.97 1.51
C TYR A 171 -4.71 -7.24 2.18
N LEU A 172 -5.33 -7.18 3.35
CA LEU A 172 -6.01 -8.33 3.95
C LEU A 172 -7.35 -8.61 3.28
N VAL A 173 -8.16 -7.56 3.14
CA VAL A 173 -9.56 -7.66 2.73
C VAL A 173 -9.69 -7.77 1.20
N PHE A 174 -8.98 -6.92 0.46
CA PHE A 174 -9.17 -6.78 -0.98
C PHE A 174 -8.82 -8.05 -1.79
N PRO A 175 -7.71 -8.76 -1.53
CA PRO A 175 -7.43 -10.02 -2.22
C PRO A 175 -8.48 -11.10 -1.95
N ALA A 176 -9.02 -11.16 -0.73
CA ALA A 176 -10.08 -12.11 -0.39
C ALA A 176 -11.37 -11.78 -1.15
N LEU A 177 -11.76 -10.50 -1.22
CA LEU A 177 -12.90 -10.04 -2.00
C LEU A 177 -12.75 -10.34 -3.49
N LEU A 178 -11.58 -10.08 -4.08
CA LEU A 178 -11.30 -10.41 -5.48
C LEU A 178 -11.40 -11.91 -5.75
N LEU A 179 -10.82 -12.74 -4.87
CA LEU A 179 -10.88 -14.19 -5.00
C LEU A 179 -12.32 -14.71 -4.94
N ILE A 180 -13.11 -14.26 -3.96
CA ILE A 180 -14.53 -14.59 -3.84
C ILE A 180 -15.28 -14.13 -5.10
N GLY A 181 -15.06 -12.89 -5.54
CA GLY A 181 -15.67 -12.34 -6.75
C GLY A 181 -15.37 -13.18 -8.01
N TRP A 182 -14.11 -13.59 -8.20
CA TRP A 182 -13.71 -14.43 -9.34
C TRP A 182 -14.31 -15.84 -9.27
N LEU A 183 -14.37 -16.44 -8.09
CA LEU A 183 -15.01 -17.75 -7.88
C LEU A 183 -16.51 -17.70 -8.17
N LEU A 184 -17.21 -16.67 -7.68
CA LEU A 184 -18.64 -16.47 -7.91
C LEU A 184 -18.94 -16.13 -9.37
N ALA A 185 -18.11 -15.30 -10.02
CA ALA A 185 -18.28 -14.91 -11.43
C ALA A 185 -18.04 -16.07 -12.43
N ARG A 186 -17.39 -17.16 -12.00
CA ARG A 186 -17.35 -18.42 -12.77
C ARG A 186 -18.71 -19.13 -12.77
N LYS A 187 -19.44 -19.08 -11.65
CA LYS A 187 -20.74 -19.74 -11.48
C LYS A 187 -21.91 -18.90 -12.01
N VAL A 188 -21.85 -17.58 -11.82
CA VAL A 188 -22.98 -16.68 -12.09
C VAL A 188 -22.54 -15.58 -13.06
N ARG A 189 -23.01 -15.65 -14.31
CA ARG A 189 -22.58 -14.75 -15.40
C ARG A 189 -22.88 -13.26 -15.12
N VAL A 190 -23.96 -12.93 -14.42
CA VAL A 190 -24.32 -11.53 -14.11
C VAL A 190 -23.30 -10.86 -13.18
N LEU A 191 -22.64 -11.62 -12.32
CA LEU A 191 -21.63 -11.09 -11.37
C LEU A 191 -20.36 -10.60 -12.07
N ARG A 192 -20.15 -10.93 -13.36
CA ARG A 192 -19.03 -10.38 -14.15
C ARG A 192 -19.15 -8.87 -14.38
N ARG A 193 -20.37 -8.32 -14.38
CA ARG A 193 -20.61 -6.88 -14.56
C ARG A 193 -20.59 -6.11 -13.25
N LEU A 194 -20.68 -6.79 -12.11
CA LEU A 194 -20.73 -6.20 -10.79
C LEU A 194 -19.60 -5.17 -10.50
N PRO A 195 -18.31 -5.43 -10.80
CA PRO A 195 -17.26 -4.45 -10.53
C PRO A 195 -17.45 -3.15 -11.34
N ILE A 196 -17.93 -3.24 -12.58
CA ILE A 196 -18.24 -2.05 -13.40
C ILE A 196 -19.37 -1.26 -12.77
N ILE A 197 -20.44 -1.94 -12.35
CA ILE A 197 -21.59 -1.30 -11.68
C ILE A 197 -21.14 -0.63 -10.38
N ILE A 198 -20.33 -1.30 -9.57
CA ILE A 198 -19.78 -0.74 -8.33
C ILE A 198 -18.98 0.52 -8.64
N VAL A 199 -18.04 0.49 -9.60
CA VAL A 199 -17.23 1.66 -9.97
C VAL A 199 -18.10 2.82 -10.46
N VAL A 200 -19.11 2.54 -11.30
CA VAL A 200 -20.02 3.57 -11.83
C VAL A 200 -20.87 4.18 -10.70
N LEU A 201 -21.45 3.35 -9.83
CA LEU A 201 -22.27 3.82 -8.72
C LEU A 201 -21.45 4.61 -7.69
N PHE A 202 -20.26 4.13 -7.31
CA PHE A 202 -19.36 4.86 -6.43
C PHE A 202 -18.89 6.17 -7.05
N GLY A 203 -18.55 6.17 -8.35
CA GLY A 203 -18.18 7.40 -9.06
C GLY A 203 -19.32 8.40 -9.13
N ALA A 204 -20.54 7.96 -9.41
CA ALA A 204 -21.73 8.81 -9.42
C ALA A 204 -22.06 9.36 -8.03
N ALA A 205 -21.96 8.53 -6.98
CA ALA A 205 -22.18 8.95 -5.60
C ALA A 205 -21.12 9.95 -5.13
N SER A 206 -19.84 9.73 -5.47
CA SER A 206 -18.74 10.65 -5.16
C SER A 206 -18.92 11.99 -5.88
N LEU A 207 -19.32 11.97 -7.16
CA LEU A 207 -19.62 13.20 -7.91
C LEU A 207 -20.83 13.94 -7.30
N ALA A 208 -21.89 13.22 -6.94
CA ALA A 208 -23.05 13.82 -6.29
C ALA A 208 -22.68 14.46 -4.94
N ALA A 209 -21.89 13.78 -4.11
CA ALA A 209 -21.40 14.33 -2.86
C ALA A 209 -20.57 15.61 -3.08
N MET A 210 -19.66 15.61 -4.06
CA MET A 210 -18.87 16.79 -4.42
C MET A 210 -19.76 17.97 -4.87
N LEU A 211 -20.80 17.70 -5.66
CA LEU A 211 -21.74 18.73 -6.13
C LEU A 211 -22.62 19.28 -5.01
N LEU A 212 -23.03 18.44 -4.04
CA LEU A 212 -23.80 18.84 -2.87
C LEU A 212 -22.97 19.70 -1.91
N GLU A 213 -21.70 19.35 -1.72
CA GLU A 213 -20.79 20.15 -0.92
C GLU A 213 -20.51 21.51 -1.60
N ALA A 214 -20.30 21.50 -2.92
CA ALA A 214 -20.12 22.72 -3.71
C ALA A 214 -21.36 23.64 -3.72
N SER A 215 -22.56 23.11 -3.51
CA SER A 215 -23.79 23.90 -3.37
C SER A 215 -24.01 24.47 -1.97
N GLY A 216 -23.09 24.21 -1.04
CA GLY A 216 -23.15 24.71 0.34
C GLY A 216 -24.05 23.88 1.27
N THR A 217 -24.47 22.67 0.85
CA THR A 217 -25.20 21.75 1.73
C THR A 217 -24.21 20.90 2.54
N PRO A 218 -24.11 21.08 3.87
CA PRO A 218 -23.17 20.29 4.67
C PRO A 218 -23.61 18.83 4.74
N ILE A 219 -22.70 17.91 4.43
CA ILE A 219 -22.92 16.46 4.50
C ILE A 219 -22.75 16.00 5.96
N SER A 220 -23.65 16.43 6.84
CA SER A 220 -23.58 16.15 8.29
C SER A 220 -24.24 14.84 8.71
N TRP A 221 -24.90 14.14 7.79
CA TRP A 221 -25.66 12.91 8.08
C TRP A 221 -24.81 11.66 8.21
N LEU A 222 -23.53 11.71 7.83
CA LEU A 222 -22.59 10.60 8.01
C LEU A 222 -21.84 10.77 9.34
N PRO A 223 -21.90 9.79 10.25
CA PRO A 223 -21.05 9.76 11.43
C PRO A 223 -19.57 9.90 11.05
N SER A 224 -18.81 10.69 11.79
CA SER A 224 -17.39 10.96 11.52
C SER A 224 -16.53 9.70 11.41
N TRP A 225 -16.83 8.66 12.20
CA TRP A 225 -16.16 7.37 12.13
C TRP A 225 -16.42 6.60 10.82
N MET A 226 -17.54 6.86 10.12
CA MET A 226 -17.84 6.25 8.82
C MET A 226 -17.02 6.87 7.68
N MET A 227 -16.54 8.10 7.86
CA MET A 227 -15.63 8.75 6.90
C MET A 227 -14.18 8.32 7.09
N GLY A 228 -13.92 7.49 8.11
CA GLY A 228 -12.60 7.01 8.46
C GLY A 228 -11.74 8.07 9.14
N PHE A 229 -10.56 7.65 9.60
CA PHE A 229 -9.59 8.55 10.23
C PHE A 229 -9.14 9.69 9.28
N TYR A 230 -9.15 9.45 7.97
CA TYR A 230 -8.72 10.37 6.92
C TYR A 230 -9.84 10.55 5.88
N GLY A 231 -10.27 11.80 5.63
CA GLY A 231 -11.24 12.13 4.59
C GLY A 231 -11.38 13.64 4.37
N PRO A 232 -11.68 14.10 3.14
CA PRO A 232 -11.77 15.53 2.81
C PRO A 232 -12.91 16.26 3.53
N LEU A 233 -13.94 15.52 3.91
CA LEU A 233 -15.13 15.99 4.61
C LEU A 233 -14.95 16.09 6.14
N GLY A 234 -13.80 15.66 6.67
CA GLY A 234 -13.44 15.79 8.09
C GLY A 234 -12.70 17.09 8.42
N ARG A 235 -12.86 18.13 7.58
CA ARG A 235 -12.24 19.45 7.73
C ARG A 235 -13.19 20.47 8.33
#